data_AF-J2RAJ7-F1
#
_entry.id   AF-J2RAJ7-F1
#
_cell.length_a   1.000
_cell.length_b   1.000
_cell.length_c   1.000
_cell.angle_alpha   90.00
_cell.angle_beta   90.00
_cell.angle_gamma   90.00
#
_symmetry.space_group_name_H-M   'P 1'
#
loop_
_entity.id
_entity.type
_entity.pdbx_description
1 polymer ?
#
loop_
_entity_poly.entity_id
_entity_poly.type
_entity_poly.pdbx_seq_one_letter_code
_entity_poly.pdbx_strand_id
1 'polypeptide(L)'
;MPDPVAASLRLAPEALTRPFSAEQFSFSTTNDLEPFRGVLGQERAVEALQFGVAMPRPGYNVFVMGEPGTGRFSFVKRYLKAEGKRLQTPADWVYVNNFDEPREPRALELPSGTAGNFIGDINGLIDNLLATFPAVFEHPSYQQKKSAIDRAFNQRYDKALDVIERLALEKDVALYRDASNIAFTPMGDGKALDEAEFAQLPETERERFHEDISVLEERLNEELASLPQWKRESSNQLRHLNEETITLTLQPLLSPLSEKYAENAAVCGYLQAMQVYLLKTVVEQLVDDSKTDAVARKLLEEQYAPSLVVGHSASGGAPVVFEP
;
A
#
# COMPACT_ATOMS: atom_id res chain seq x y z
N MET A 1 34.23 75.42 60.47
CA MET A 1 34.46 74.35 59.46
C MET A 1 33.28 74.39 58.51
N PRO A 2 33.48 74.70 57.21
CA PRO A 2 32.38 74.66 56.24
C PRO A 2 31.87 73.22 56.14
N ASP A 3 30.55 73.05 56.15
CA ASP A 3 29.90 71.75 56.00
C ASP A 3 30.41 71.08 54.71
N PRO A 4 30.81 69.80 54.76
CA PRO A 4 31.32 69.11 53.58
C PRO A 4 30.21 69.06 52.51
N VAL A 5 30.58 69.16 51.22
CA VAL A 5 29.65 69.05 50.08
C VAL A 5 28.72 67.82 50.19
N ALA A 6 29.19 66.76 50.86
CA ALA A 6 28.40 65.57 51.18
C ALA A 6 27.15 65.85 52.04
N ALA A 7 27.15 66.85 52.93
CA ALA A 7 26.00 67.24 53.73
C ALA A 7 24.89 67.87 52.87
N SER A 8 25.27 68.62 51.82
CA SER A 8 24.34 69.24 50.87
C SER A 8 23.70 68.27 49.87
N LEU A 9 24.25 67.05 49.78
CA LEU A 9 23.75 65.96 48.93
C LEU A 9 22.98 64.89 49.73
N ARG A 10 22.76 65.11 51.03
CA ARG A 10 21.97 64.18 51.86
C ARG A 10 20.51 64.22 51.44
N LEU A 11 20.00 63.08 50.99
CA LEU A 11 18.58 62.89 50.74
C LEU A 11 17.85 62.63 52.05
N ALA A 12 16.73 63.30 52.25
CA ALA A 12 15.80 62.98 53.32
C ALA A 12 15.19 61.57 53.06
N PRO A 13 14.82 60.80 54.11
CA PRO A 13 14.22 59.47 53.96
C PRO A 13 13.05 59.42 52.98
N GLU A 14 12.27 60.50 52.92
CA GLU A 14 11.12 60.66 52.04
C GLU A 14 11.54 60.77 50.57
N ALA A 15 12.72 61.33 50.30
CA ALA A 15 13.29 61.42 48.94
C ALA A 15 13.96 60.11 48.47
N LEU A 16 14.10 59.12 49.36
CA LEU A 16 14.60 57.78 49.01
C LEU A 16 13.50 56.85 48.50
N THR A 17 12.23 57.24 48.64
CA THR A 17 11.09 56.41 48.26
C THR A 17 10.15 57.16 47.33
N ARG A 18 9.43 56.41 46.48
CA ARG A 18 8.33 56.95 45.69
C ARG A 18 7.02 56.41 46.29
N PRO A 19 6.34 57.18 47.16
CA PRO A 19 5.11 56.71 47.77
C PRO A 19 3.98 56.64 46.73
N PHE A 20 3.21 55.56 46.77
CA PHE A 20 1.96 55.41 46.03
C PHE A 20 0.80 55.46 47.03
N SER A 21 -0.20 56.32 46.77
CA SER A 21 -1.42 56.33 47.58
C SER A 21 -2.35 55.21 47.12
N ALA A 22 -2.97 54.50 48.07
CA ALA A 22 -3.95 53.47 47.77
C ALA A 22 -5.18 54.03 47.02
N GLU A 23 -5.48 55.32 47.21
CA GLU A 23 -6.56 56.03 46.51
C GLU A 23 -6.31 56.17 44.99
N GLN A 24 -5.08 55.89 44.52
CA GLN A 24 -4.74 55.91 43.08
C GLN A 24 -5.25 54.67 42.34
N PHE A 25 -5.68 53.63 43.05
CA PHE A 25 -6.11 52.37 42.47
C PHE A 25 -7.62 52.21 42.58
N SER A 26 -8.26 51.82 41.48
CA SER A 26 -9.71 51.59 41.41
C SER A 26 -10.12 50.16 41.83
N PHE A 27 -9.28 49.46 42.57
CA PHE A 27 -9.49 48.07 42.99
C PHE A 27 -9.03 47.87 44.43
N SER A 28 -9.64 46.92 45.14
CA SER A 28 -9.27 46.59 46.53
C SER A 28 -8.22 45.49 46.59
N THR A 29 -8.28 44.52 45.68
CA THR A 29 -7.32 43.43 45.56
C THR A 29 -6.97 43.17 44.10
N THR A 30 -5.81 42.57 43.84
CA THR A 30 -5.41 42.19 42.47
C THR A 30 -6.29 41.10 41.87
N ASN A 31 -7.14 40.43 42.66
CA ASN A 31 -8.14 39.49 42.18
C ASN A 31 -9.30 40.18 41.46
N ASP A 32 -9.51 41.48 41.71
CA ASP A 32 -10.58 42.28 41.10
C ASP A 32 -10.20 42.74 39.68
N LEU A 33 -8.94 42.55 39.28
CA LEU A 33 -8.41 42.99 37.99
C LEU A 33 -8.66 41.96 36.90
N GLU A 34 -9.13 42.43 35.74
CA GLU A 34 -9.15 41.60 34.54
C GLU A 34 -7.72 41.25 34.09
N PRO A 35 -7.42 39.97 33.82
CA PRO A 35 -6.09 39.57 33.37
C PRO A 35 -5.73 40.26 32.05
N PHE A 36 -4.61 40.98 32.04
CA PHE A 36 -4.10 41.61 30.82
C PHE A 36 -3.72 40.56 29.78
N ARG A 37 -4.37 40.60 28.61
CA ARG A 37 -4.15 39.67 27.49
C ARG A 37 -3.30 40.29 26.38
N GLY A 38 -2.18 40.92 26.72
CA GLY A 38 -1.21 41.49 25.77
C GLY A 38 0.24 41.25 26.17
N VAL A 39 1.17 42.02 25.59
CA VAL A 39 2.54 42.19 26.08
C VAL A 39 2.69 43.65 26.50
N LEU A 40 3.13 43.87 27.75
CA LEU A 40 3.27 45.21 28.31
C LEU A 40 4.47 45.92 27.69
N GLY A 41 4.26 47.12 27.14
CA GLY A 41 5.33 48.00 26.66
C GLY A 41 6.07 47.53 25.40
N GLN A 42 5.49 46.60 24.63
CA GLN A 42 6.14 46.01 23.44
C GLN A 42 5.34 46.27 22.14
N GLU A 43 4.79 47.49 21.99
CA GLU A 43 3.97 47.88 20.83
C GLU A 43 4.66 47.60 19.49
N ARG A 44 5.93 48.00 19.36
CA ARG A 44 6.75 47.73 18.17
C ARG A 44 6.83 46.24 17.81
N ALA A 45 6.96 45.36 18.81
CA ALA A 45 7.06 43.93 18.58
C ALA A 45 5.71 43.32 18.17
N VAL A 46 4.61 43.84 18.72
CA VAL A 46 3.24 43.47 18.33
C VAL A 46 2.98 43.83 16.87
N GLU A 47 3.29 45.08 16.47
CA GLU A 47 3.11 45.54 15.09
C GLU A 47 3.96 44.73 14.10
N ALA A 48 5.23 44.47 14.43
CA ALA A 48 6.11 43.67 13.59
C ALA A 48 5.60 42.24 13.39
N LEU A 49 5.06 41.62 14.44
CA LEU A 49 4.46 40.29 14.35
C LEU A 49 3.19 40.30 13.50
N GLN A 50 2.31 41.28 13.71
CA GLN A 50 1.08 41.44 12.92
C GLN A 50 1.40 41.62 11.43
N PHE A 51 2.34 42.50 11.12
CA PHE A 51 2.80 42.73 9.75
C PHE A 51 3.37 41.46 9.11
N GLY A 52 4.23 40.74 9.83
CA GLY A 52 4.85 39.51 9.32
C GLY A 52 3.84 38.40 9.06
N VAL A 53 2.86 38.21 9.96
CA VAL A 53 1.80 37.21 9.79
C VAL A 53 0.82 37.59 8.67
N ALA A 54 0.60 38.89 8.44
CA ALA A 54 -0.25 39.39 7.36
C ALA A 54 0.41 39.31 5.96
N MET A 55 1.66 38.83 5.84
CA MET A 55 2.39 38.74 4.57
C MET A 55 2.50 37.29 4.07
N PRO A 56 1.53 36.78 3.27
CA PRO A 56 1.48 35.39 2.84
C PRO A 56 2.37 35.13 1.60
N ARG A 57 3.66 35.49 1.67
CA ARG A 57 4.61 35.27 0.57
C ARG A 57 5.73 34.31 0.99
N PRO A 58 6.09 33.33 0.12
CA PRO A 58 7.26 32.49 0.36
C PRO A 58 8.52 33.34 0.58
N GLY A 59 9.36 32.93 1.54
CA GLY A 59 10.60 33.63 1.90
C GLY A 59 10.45 34.69 2.99
N TYR A 60 9.23 35.05 3.41
CA TYR A 60 8.99 35.94 4.53
C TYR A 60 8.79 35.13 5.82
N ASN A 61 9.82 35.13 6.67
CA ASN A 61 9.80 34.44 7.96
C ASN A 61 9.94 35.47 9.10
N VAL A 62 9.25 35.22 10.22
CA VAL A 62 9.33 36.07 11.42
C VAL A 62 10.25 35.42 12.45
N PHE A 63 11.23 36.18 12.94
CA PHE A 63 12.11 35.76 14.04
C PHE A 63 11.89 36.66 15.25
N VAL A 64 11.67 36.04 16.41
CA VAL A 64 11.29 36.74 17.65
C VAL A 64 12.42 36.65 18.67
N MET A 65 13.01 37.81 19.00
CA MET A 65 14.12 37.93 19.97
C MET A 65 13.73 38.74 21.21
N GLY A 66 14.45 38.50 22.31
CA GLY A 66 14.39 39.33 23.52
C GLY A 66 14.96 38.63 24.77
N GLU A 67 14.95 39.33 25.90
CA GLU A 67 15.49 38.84 27.17
C GLU A 67 14.66 37.71 27.79
N PRO A 68 15.26 36.65 28.34
CA PRO A 68 14.53 35.59 29.03
C PRO A 68 13.51 36.13 30.05
N GLY A 69 12.35 35.47 30.17
CA GLY A 69 11.30 35.86 31.14
C GLY A 69 10.30 36.91 30.64
N THR A 70 10.48 37.49 29.47
CA THR A 70 9.54 38.51 28.91
C THR A 70 8.24 37.94 28.32
N GLY A 71 8.00 36.62 28.42
CA GLY A 71 6.75 36.01 27.96
C GLY A 71 6.54 35.94 26.44
N ARG A 72 7.59 36.17 25.63
CA ARG A 72 7.53 36.20 24.15
C ARG A 72 6.84 34.98 23.55
N PHE A 73 7.25 33.78 23.98
CA PHE A 73 6.69 32.54 23.46
C PHE A 73 5.19 32.44 23.72
N SER A 74 4.77 32.72 24.96
CA SER A 74 3.34 32.71 25.34
C SER A 74 2.52 33.71 24.53
N PHE A 75 3.07 34.90 24.27
CA PHE A 75 2.41 35.90 23.43
C PHE A 75 2.28 35.46 21.97
N VAL A 76 3.39 35.08 21.33
CA VAL A 76 3.40 34.62 19.94
C VAL A 76 2.46 33.43 19.77
N LYS A 77 2.51 32.46 20.69
CA LYS A 77 1.64 31.29 20.69
C LYS A 77 0.16 31.66 20.77
N ARG A 78 -0.21 32.58 21.66
CA ARG A 78 -1.59 33.05 21.81
C ARG A 78 -2.06 33.81 20.57
N TYR A 79 -1.20 34.69 20.04
CA TYR A 79 -1.50 35.49 18.85
C TYR A 79 -1.71 34.60 17.62
N LEU A 80 -0.76 33.71 17.30
CA LEU A 80 -0.85 32.81 16.15
C LEU A 80 -2.06 31.87 16.26
N LYS A 81 -2.38 31.35 17.45
CA LYS A 81 -3.57 30.51 17.64
C LYS A 81 -4.89 31.27 17.41
N ALA A 82 -4.95 32.55 17.78
CA ALA A 82 -6.13 33.37 17.54
C ALA A 82 -6.27 33.68 16.04
N GLU A 83 -5.16 34.01 15.38
CA GLU A 83 -5.15 34.35 13.95
C GLU A 83 -5.39 33.12 13.06
N GLY A 84 -4.76 31.97 13.37
CA GLY A 84 -4.92 30.73 12.63
C GLY A 84 -6.38 30.28 12.54
N LYS A 85 -7.17 30.47 13.61
CA LYS A 85 -8.62 30.17 13.60
C LYS A 85 -9.43 30.98 12.57
N ARG A 86 -8.93 32.13 12.13
CA ARG A 86 -9.60 33.00 11.16
C ARG A 86 -9.21 32.68 9.72
N LEU A 87 -8.12 31.95 9.53
CA LEU A 87 -7.63 31.55 8.22
C LEU A 87 -8.35 30.29 7.72
N GLN A 88 -8.32 30.08 6.41
CA GLN A 88 -8.89 28.88 5.80
C GLN A 88 -8.13 27.64 6.30
N THR A 89 -8.86 26.54 6.55
CA THR A 89 -8.24 25.25 6.84
C THR A 89 -7.52 24.73 5.60
N PRO A 90 -6.23 24.41 5.68
CA PRO A 90 -5.49 23.86 4.56
C PRO A 90 -5.98 22.45 4.20
N ALA A 91 -5.59 21.99 3.02
CA ALA A 91 -5.86 20.63 2.57
C ALA A 91 -5.23 19.58 3.48
N ASP A 92 -5.83 18.39 3.48
CA ASP A 92 -5.22 17.19 4.06
C ASP A 92 -4.23 16.60 3.05
N TRP A 93 -3.16 15.99 3.58
CA TRP A 93 -2.13 15.36 2.78
C TRP A 93 -1.93 13.91 3.21
N VAL A 94 -2.01 13.01 2.24
CA VAL A 94 -1.73 11.58 2.42
C VAL A 94 -0.61 11.16 1.47
N TYR A 95 0.27 10.27 1.94
CA TYR A 95 1.17 9.55 1.06
C TYR A 95 0.49 8.28 0.56
N VAL A 96 0.64 8.03 -0.74
CA VAL A 96 0.29 6.76 -1.37
C VAL A 96 1.51 6.17 -2.03
N ASN A 97 1.54 4.84 -2.11
CA ASN A 97 2.59 4.15 -2.83
C ASN A 97 2.52 4.50 -4.32
N ASN A 98 3.71 4.67 -4.90
CA ASN A 98 3.88 4.79 -6.33
C ASN A 98 4.19 3.40 -6.89
N PHE A 99 3.25 2.84 -7.62
CA PHE A 99 3.40 1.47 -8.13
C PHE A 99 4.47 1.36 -9.22
N ASP A 100 4.73 2.44 -9.96
CA ASP A 100 5.75 2.49 -11.03
C ASP A 100 7.16 2.59 -10.42
N GLU A 101 7.33 3.43 -9.40
CA GLU A 101 8.61 3.68 -8.71
C GLU A 101 8.41 3.61 -7.19
N PRO A 102 8.56 2.42 -6.57
CA PRO A 102 8.27 2.21 -5.15
C PRO A 102 9.11 3.06 -4.19
N ARG A 103 10.24 3.61 -4.64
CA ARG A 103 11.10 4.48 -3.84
C ARG A 103 10.65 5.93 -3.81
N GLU A 104 9.67 6.31 -4.64
CA GLU A 104 9.17 7.67 -4.77
C GLU A 104 7.67 7.74 -4.46
N PRO A 105 7.27 7.75 -3.16
CA PRO A 105 5.87 7.84 -2.78
C PRO A 105 5.23 9.12 -3.31
N ARG A 106 3.95 9.05 -3.70
CA ARG A 106 3.20 10.20 -4.21
C ARG A 106 2.40 10.83 -3.08
N ALA A 107 2.40 12.16 -3.04
CA ALA A 107 1.52 12.91 -2.13
C ALA A 107 0.19 13.21 -2.82
N LEU A 108 -0.92 12.89 -2.16
CA LEU A 108 -2.26 13.28 -2.60
C LEU A 108 -2.80 14.40 -1.72
N GLU A 109 -3.28 15.44 -2.38
CA GLU A 109 -4.01 16.54 -1.75
C GLU A 109 -5.49 16.17 -1.66
N LEU A 110 -6.06 16.28 -0.46
CA LEU A 110 -7.46 15.99 -0.18
C LEU A 110 -8.12 17.20 0.49
N PRO A 111 -9.42 17.44 0.27
CA PRO A 111 -10.15 18.47 0.98
C PRO A 111 -10.00 18.30 2.51
N SER A 112 -9.95 19.42 3.23
CA SER A 112 -9.73 19.43 4.68
C SER A 112 -10.73 18.52 5.43
N GLY A 113 -10.24 17.62 6.26
CA GLY A 113 -11.05 16.69 7.04
C GLY A 113 -11.61 15.50 6.29
N THR A 114 -11.15 15.23 5.07
CA THR A 114 -11.61 14.08 4.26
C THR A 114 -10.61 12.94 4.17
N ALA A 115 -9.36 13.13 4.60
CA ALA A 115 -8.35 12.08 4.48
C ALA A 115 -8.67 10.81 5.28
N GLY A 116 -9.30 10.95 6.46
CA GLY A 116 -9.77 9.80 7.23
C GLY A 116 -10.81 8.96 6.49
N ASN A 117 -11.72 9.61 5.75
CA ASN A 117 -12.72 8.91 4.94
C ASN A 117 -12.05 8.14 3.79
N PHE A 118 -11.07 8.75 3.12
CA PHE A 118 -10.34 8.10 2.04
C PHE A 118 -9.56 6.86 2.53
N ILE A 119 -8.86 6.97 3.66
CA ILE A 119 -8.17 5.83 4.27
C ILE A 119 -9.16 4.73 4.66
N GLY A 120 -10.31 5.11 5.25
CA GLY A 120 -11.37 4.17 5.59
C GLY A 120 -11.95 3.44 4.38
N ASP A 121 -12.18 4.16 3.28
CA ASP A 121 -12.68 3.59 2.03
C ASP A 121 -11.69 2.60 1.40
N ILE A 122 -10.39 2.90 1.40
CA ILE A 122 -9.36 1.98 0.88
C ILE A 122 -9.23 0.75 1.79
N ASN A 123 -9.32 0.90 3.11
CA ASN A 123 -9.36 -0.25 4.02
C ASN A 123 -10.60 -1.12 3.77
N GLY A 124 -11.77 -0.51 3.56
CA GLY A 124 -12.98 -1.22 3.18
C GLY A 124 -12.85 -1.94 1.83
N LEU A 125 -12.14 -1.35 0.86
CA LEU A 125 -11.79 -2.03 -0.38
C LEU A 125 -10.93 -3.27 -0.10
N ILE A 126 -9.87 -3.16 0.71
CA ILE A 126 -9.01 -4.29 1.08
C ILE A 126 -9.84 -5.43 1.71
N ASP A 127 -10.75 -5.09 2.62
CA ASP A 127 -11.66 -6.06 3.24
C ASP A 127 -12.54 -6.77 2.20
N ASN A 128 -13.10 -6.01 1.27
CA ASN A 128 -13.93 -6.57 0.20
C ASN A 128 -13.12 -7.45 -0.77
N LEU A 129 -11.86 -7.10 -1.05
CA LEU A 129 -10.97 -7.91 -1.90
C LEU A 129 -10.72 -9.28 -1.24
N LEU A 130 -10.40 -9.30 0.05
CA LEU A 130 -10.14 -10.52 0.81
C LEU A 130 -11.36 -11.43 0.90
N ALA A 131 -12.57 -10.86 1.03
CA ALA A 131 -13.79 -11.64 1.08
C ALA A 131 -14.27 -12.13 -0.30
N THR A 132 -14.08 -11.33 -1.35
CA THR A 132 -14.68 -11.60 -2.67
C THR A 132 -13.86 -12.58 -3.49
N PHE A 133 -12.53 -12.46 -3.50
CA PHE A 133 -11.70 -13.25 -4.42
C PHE A 133 -11.70 -14.76 -4.14
N PRO A 134 -11.56 -15.23 -2.88
CA PRO A 134 -11.69 -16.65 -2.58
C PRO A 134 -13.03 -17.22 -3.07
N ALA A 135 -14.14 -16.53 -2.78
CA ALA A 135 -15.47 -16.96 -3.19
C ALA A 135 -15.65 -16.99 -4.72
N VAL A 136 -15.07 -16.02 -5.45
CA VAL A 136 -15.13 -15.97 -6.91
C VAL A 136 -14.31 -17.09 -7.56
N PHE A 137 -13.13 -17.40 -7.02
CA PHE A 137 -12.31 -18.50 -7.51
C PHE A 137 -12.89 -19.87 -7.14
N GLU A 138 -13.62 -20.00 -6.05
CA GLU A 138 -14.36 -21.23 -5.71
C GLU A 138 -15.67 -21.38 -6.51
N HIS A 139 -16.16 -20.31 -7.13
CA HIS A 139 -17.45 -20.32 -7.79
C HIS A 139 -17.52 -21.36 -8.93
N PRO A 140 -18.62 -22.14 -9.05
CA PRO A 140 -18.73 -23.22 -10.03
C PRO A 140 -18.46 -22.80 -11.48
N SER A 141 -18.84 -21.58 -11.86
CA SER A 141 -18.59 -21.08 -13.23
C SER A 141 -17.10 -20.94 -13.55
N TYR A 142 -16.30 -20.48 -12.59
CA TYR A 142 -14.85 -20.37 -12.76
C TYR A 142 -14.21 -21.77 -12.76
N GLN A 143 -14.58 -22.62 -11.78
CA GLN A 143 -14.06 -23.98 -11.67
C GLN A 143 -14.35 -24.82 -12.92
N GLN A 144 -15.55 -24.69 -13.50
CA GLN A 144 -15.90 -25.36 -14.76
C GLN A 144 -15.03 -24.89 -15.95
N LYS A 145 -14.79 -23.57 -16.08
CA LYS A 145 -13.93 -23.01 -17.12
C LYS A 145 -12.47 -23.48 -16.94
N LYS A 146 -11.96 -23.45 -15.72
CA LYS A 146 -10.63 -23.98 -15.36
C LYS A 146 -10.51 -25.46 -15.72
N SER A 147 -11.45 -26.30 -15.28
CA SER A 147 -11.48 -27.72 -15.62
C SER A 147 -11.65 -27.99 -17.12
N ALA A 148 -12.26 -27.08 -17.90
CA ALA A 148 -12.34 -27.22 -19.35
C ALA A 148 -10.96 -27.00 -20.01
N ILE A 149 -10.18 -26.04 -19.52
CA ILE A 149 -8.79 -25.78 -19.97
C ILE A 149 -7.91 -27.00 -19.65
N ASP A 150 -7.97 -27.49 -18.42
CA ASP A 150 -7.19 -28.65 -17.98
C ASP A 150 -7.56 -29.91 -18.78
N ARG A 151 -8.86 -30.14 -19.01
CA ARG A 151 -9.33 -31.26 -19.83
C ARG A 151 -8.89 -31.15 -21.29
N ALA A 152 -8.89 -29.95 -21.88
CA ALA A 152 -8.45 -29.75 -23.25
C ALA A 152 -6.95 -30.08 -23.42
N PHE A 153 -6.13 -29.72 -22.42
CA PHE A 153 -4.72 -30.10 -22.37
C PHE A 153 -4.55 -31.61 -22.21
N ASN A 154 -5.19 -32.21 -21.20
CA ASN A 154 -5.08 -33.64 -20.92
C ASN A 154 -5.57 -34.49 -22.10
N GLN A 155 -6.66 -34.11 -22.77
CA GLN A 155 -7.13 -34.83 -23.96
C GLN A 155 -6.14 -34.81 -25.12
N ARG A 156 -5.39 -33.72 -25.33
CA ARG A 156 -4.33 -33.68 -26.35
C ARG A 156 -3.15 -34.57 -25.96
N TYR A 157 -2.77 -34.52 -24.68
CA TYR A 157 -1.71 -35.35 -24.11
C TYR A 157 -2.04 -36.84 -24.21
N ASP A 158 -3.22 -37.24 -23.75
CA ASP A 158 -3.68 -38.63 -23.78
C ASP A 158 -3.76 -39.15 -25.21
N LYS A 159 -4.29 -38.37 -26.16
CA LYS A 159 -4.33 -38.76 -27.59
C LYS A 159 -2.95 -39.00 -28.18
N ALA A 160 -1.95 -38.19 -27.82
CA ALA A 160 -0.58 -38.41 -28.29
C ALA A 160 -0.01 -39.72 -27.73
N LEU A 161 -0.28 -40.02 -26.46
CA LEU A 161 0.15 -41.27 -25.84
C LEU A 161 -0.60 -42.49 -26.36
N ASP A 162 -1.90 -42.38 -26.67
CA ASP A 162 -2.70 -43.47 -27.25
C ASP A 162 -2.20 -43.93 -28.64
N VAL A 163 -1.51 -43.04 -29.37
CA VAL A 163 -0.84 -43.39 -30.64
C VAL A 163 0.40 -44.23 -30.35
N ILE A 164 1.22 -43.80 -29.38
CA ILE A 164 2.44 -44.51 -28.99
C ILE A 164 2.13 -45.86 -28.34
N GLU A 165 1.11 -45.92 -27.50
CA GLU A 165 0.70 -47.16 -26.82
C GLU A 165 0.25 -48.24 -27.82
N ARG A 166 -0.46 -47.85 -28.89
CA ARG A 166 -0.83 -48.78 -29.97
C ARG A 166 0.40 -49.31 -30.73
N LEU A 167 1.34 -48.42 -31.07
CA LEU A 167 2.58 -48.82 -31.74
C LEU A 167 3.46 -49.72 -30.85
N ALA A 168 3.47 -49.47 -29.54
CA ALA A 168 4.22 -50.27 -28.57
C ALA A 168 3.61 -51.67 -28.43
N LEU A 169 2.27 -51.78 -28.34
CA LEU A 169 1.56 -53.05 -28.29
C LEU A 169 1.79 -53.93 -29.52
N GLU A 170 1.91 -53.34 -30.73
CA GLU A 170 2.24 -54.06 -31.97
C GLU A 170 3.66 -54.68 -31.95
N LYS A 171 4.54 -54.18 -31.08
CA LYS A 171 5.93 -54.63 -30.91
C LYS A 171 6.14 -55.43 -29.62
N ASP A 172 5.07 -55.87 -28.96
CA ASP A 172 5.12 -56.55 -27.66
C ASP A 172 5.83 -55.71 -26.58
N VAL A 173 5.62 -54.39 -26.57
CA VAL A 173 6.17 -53.44 -25.57
C VAL A 173 5.03 -52.72 -24.87
N ALA A 174 5.08 -52.64 -23.54
CA ALA A 174 4.17 -51.87 -22.71
C ALA A 174 4.69 -50.45 -22.48
N LEU A 175 3.78 -49.48 -22.47
CA LEU A 175 4.05 -48.10 -22.07
C LEU A 175 3.67 -47.90 -20.60
N TYR A 176 4.66 -47.71 -19.73
CA TYR A 176 4.44 -47.38 -18.32
C TYR A 176 4.52 -45.87 -18.10
N ARG A 177 3.52 -45.31 -17.42
CA ARG A 177 3.42 -43.88 -17.11
C ARG A 177 3.50 -43.70 -15.60
N ASP A 178 4.55 -43.03 -15.12
CA ASP A 178 4.64 -42.51 -13.75
C ASP A 178 4.41 -40.98 -13.77
N ALA A 179 4.14 -40.38 -12.61
CA ALA A 179 3.76 -38.98 -12.43
C ALA A 179 4.69 -37.97 -13.15
N SER A 180 5.93 -38.35 -13.43
CA SER A 180 6.90 -37.51 -14.15
C SER A 180 7.70 -38.23 -15.25
N ASN A 181 7.48 -39.53 -15.49
CA ASN A 181 8.30 -40.28 -16.44
C ASN A 181 7.48 -41.27 -17.28
N ILE A 182 7.84 -41.39 -18.56
CA ILE A 182 7.28 -42.39 -19.47
C ILE A 182 8.40 -43.39 -19.74
N ALA A 183 8.13 -44.67 -19.50
CA ALA A 183 9.07 -45.76 -19.72
C ALA A 183 8.45 -46.83 -20.61
N PHE A 184 9.28 -47.47 -21.42
CA PHE A 184 8.91 -48.64 -22.20
C PHE A 184 9.38 -49.91 -21.50
N THR A 185 8.52 -50.93 -21.45
CA THR A 185 8.84 -52.20 -20.81
C THR A 185 8.49 -53.35 -21.76
N PRO A 186 9.45 -54.22 -22.13
CA PRO A 186 9.19 -55.40 -22.95
C PRO A 186 8.10 -56.30 -22.36
N MET A 187 7.32 -56.96 -23.21
CA MET A 187 6.31 -57.94 -22.80
C MET A 187 6.61 -59.32 -23.37
N GLY A 188 6.36 -60.35 -22.58
CA GLY A 188 6.37 -61.76 -22.98
C GLY A 188 5.07 -62.43 -22.53
N ASP A 189 4.43 -63.20 -23.42
CA ASP A 189 3.13 -63.86 -23.14
C ASP A 189 2.04 -62.93 -22.56
N GLY A 190 2.04 -61.66 -23.00
CA GLY A 190 1.07 -60.65 -22.55
C GLY A 190 1.31 -60.07 -21.15
N LYS A 191 2.47 -60.30 -20.54
CA LYS A 191 2.89 -59.69 -19.27
C LYS A 191 4.18 -58.90 -19.44
N ALA A 192 4.28 -57.78 -18.74
CA ALA A 192 5.52 -57.01 -18.65
C ALA A 192 6.62 -57.87 -18.01
N LEU A 193 7.74 -57.99 -18.70
CA LEU A 193 8.92 -58.74 -18.23
C LEU A 193 9.67 -57.89 -17.21
N ASP A 194 10.09 -58.50 -16.12
CA ASP A 194 11.04 -57.87 -15.23
C ASP A 194 12.49 -57.98 -15.78
N GLU A 195 13.42 -57.28 -15.15
CA GLU A 195 14.80 -57.22 -15.63
C GLU A 195 15.53 -58.59 -15.59
N ALA A 196 15.10 -59.50 -14.70
CA ALA A 196 15.65 -60.84 -14.61
C ALA A 196 15.10 -61.76 -15.71
N GLU A 197 13.82 -61.64 -16.03
CA GLU A 197 13.16 -62.36 -17.12
C GLU A 197 13.65 -61.89 -18.49
N PHE A 198 13.83 -60.59 -18.67
CA PHE A 198 14.40 -60.01 -19.89
C PHE A 198 15.85 -60.50 -20.13
N ALA A 199 16.65 -60.63 -19.07
CA ALA A 199 18.04 -61.10 -19.16
C ALA A 199 18.16 -62.58 -19.57
N GLN A 200 17.12 -63.39 -19.38
CA GLN A 200 17.09 -64.79 -19.79
C GLN A 200 16.69 -64.99 -21.26
N LEU A 201 16.23 -63.94 -21.94
CA LEU A 201 15.87 -64.00 -23.35
C LEU A 201 17.11 -64.22 -24.26
N PRO A 202 16.94 -64.91 -25.40
CA PRO A 202 17.97 -65.02 -26.43
C PRO A 202 18.52 -63.65 -26.83
N GLU A 203 19.82 -63.58 -27.11
CA GLU A 203 20.49 -62.33 -27.50
C GLU A 203 19.80 -61.65 -28.70
N THR A 204 19.35 -62.44 -29.68
CA THR A 204 18.61 -61.96 -30.85
C THR A 204 17.26 -61.32 -30.52
N GLU A 205 16.56 -61.79 -29.47
CA GLU A 205 15.29 -61.20 -29.03
C GLU A 205 15.53 -59.94 -28.18
N ARG A 206 16.57 -59.93 -27.34
CA ARG A 206 16.98 -58.73 -26.60
C ARG A 206 17.39 -57.59 -27.53
N GLU A 207 18.17 -57.88 -28.58
CA GLU A 207 18.55 -56.90 -29.60
C GLU A 207 17.32 -56.34 -30.33
N ARG A 208 16.36 -57.20 -30.71
CA ARG A 208 15.10 -56.76 -31.33
C ARG A 208 14.33 -55.78 -30.43
N PHE A 209 14.15 -56.11 -29.14
CA PHE A 209 13.46 -55.21 -28.21
C PHE A 209 14.20 -53.88 -28.03
N HIS A 210 15.54 -53.89 -28.01
CA HIS A 210 16.32 -52.64 -27.95
C HIS A 210 16.10 -51.75 -29.18
N GLU A 211 16.10 -52.31 -30.40
CA GLU A 211 15.79 -51.56 -31.62
C GLU A 211 14.34 -51.05 -31.61
N ASP A 212 13.38 -51.91 -31.24
CA ASP A 212 11.97 -51.57 -31.18
C ASP A 212 11.69 -50.45 -30.17
N ILE A 213 12.31 -50.49 -28.97
CA ILE A 213 12.24 -49.43 -27.97
C ILE A 213 12.88 -48.14 -28.49
N SER A 214 14.04 -48.21 -29.14
CA SER A 214 14.71 -47.01 -29.69
C SER A 214 13.81 -46.27 -30.70
N VAL A 215 13.14 -47.02 -31.59
CA VAL A 215 12.18 -46.45 -32.55
C VAL A 215 10.95 -45.86 -31.84
N LEU A 216 10.44 -46.53 -30.81
CA LEU A 216 9.31 -46.03 -30.02
C LEU A 216 9.67 -44.76 -29.23
N GLU A 217 10.89 -44.65 -28.70
CA GLU A 217 11.41 -43.46 -28.04
C GLU A 217 11.55 -42.28 -29.01
N GLU A 218 12.08 -42.52 -30.21
CA GLU A 218 12.16 -41.49 -31.26
C GLU A 218 10.76 -40.99 -31.64
N ARG A 219 9.82 -41.93 -31.83
CA ARG A 219 8.42 -41.59 -32.14
C ARG A 219 7.72 -40.84 -31.00
N LEU A 220 7.96 -41.25 -29.75
CA LEU A 220 7.43 -40.55 -28.57
C LEU A 220 7.94 -39.12 -28.50
N ASN A 221 9.23 -38.90 -28.78
CA ASN A 221 9.82 -37.57 -28.83
C ASN A 221 9.20 -36.71 -29.95
N GLU A 222 8.91 -37.29 -31.12
CA GLU A 222 8.20 -36.58 -32.20
C GLU A 222 6.78 -36.16 -31.79
N GLU A 223 5.98 -37.09 -31.25
CA GLU A 223 4.59 -36.83 -30.85
C GLU A 223 4.52 -35.85 -29.66
N LEU A 224 5.49 -35.90 -28.74
CA LEU A 224 5.60 -34.99 -27.60
C LEU A 224 6.46 -33.74 -27.88
N ALA A 225 6.96 -33.55 -29.10
CA ALA A 225 7.75 -32.36 -29.46
C ALA A 225 6.96 -31.05 -29.23
N SER A 226 5.64 -31.11 -29.39
CA SER A 226 4.72 -29.99 -29.18
C SER A 226 4.26 -29.82 -27.73
N LEU A 227 4.64 -30.72 -26.81
CA LEU A 227 4.22 -30.68 -25.41
C LEU A 227 4.57 -29.35 -24.71
N PRO A 228 5.78 -28.76 -24.88
CA PRO A 228 6.09 -27.46 -24.29
C PRO A 228 5.16 -26.35 -24.81
N GLN A 229 4.76 -26.41 -26.08
CA GLN A 229 3.82 -25.45 -26.65
C GLN A 229 2.43 -25.61 -26.04
N TRP A 230 1.91 -26.84 -25.92
CA TRP A 230 0.60 -27.09 -25.31
C TRP A 230 0.55 -26.65 -23.84
N LYS A 231 1.64 -26.84 -23.09
CA LYS A 231 1.77 -26.32 -21.71
C LYS A 231 1.71 -24.79 -21.69
N ARG A 232 2.38 -24.10 -22.63
CA ARG A 232 2.29 -22.64 -22.75
C ARG A 232 0.90 -22.17 -23.14
N GLU A 233 0.22 -22.85 -24.08
CA GLU A 233 -1.15 -22.53 -24.49
C GLU A 233 -2.12 -22.65 -23.31
N SER A 234 -2.08 -23.76 -22.58
CA SER A 234 -2.91 -23.98 -21.38
C SER A 234 -2.64 -22.93 -20.30
N SER A 235 -1.36 -22.65 -20.01
CA SER A 235 -0.98 -21.61 -19.04
C SER A 235 -1.47 -20.21 -19.46
N ASN A 236 -1.39 -19.87 -20.75
CA ASN A 236 -1.92 -18.61 -21.26
C ASN A 236 -3.44 -18.53 -21.18
N GLN A 237 -4.16 -19.62 -21.46
CA GLN A 237 -5.62 -19.70 -21.31
C GLN A 237 -6.04 -19.53 -19.85
N LEU A 238 -5.33 -20.18 -18.92
CA LEU A 238 -5.59 -20.04 -17.49
C LEU A 238 -5.31 -18.61 -17.01
N ARG A 239 -4.20 -18.01 -17.46
CA ARG A 239 -3.88 -16.61 -17.15
C ARG A 239 -4.97 -15.66 -17.66
N HIS A 240 -5.41 -15.82 -18.91
CA HIS A 240 -6.49 -15.01 -19.47
C HIS A 240 -7.81 -15.17 -18.69
N LEU A 241 -8.15 -16.41 -18.30
CA LEU A 241 -9.33 -16.67 -17.46
C LEU A 241 -9.24 -15.94 -16.11
N ASN A 242 -8.07 -15.95 -15.48
CA ASN A 242 -7.84 -15.23 -14.23
C ASN A 242 -7.96 -13.72 -14.43
N GLU A 243 -7.28 -13.16 -15.44
CA GLU A 243 -7.31 -11.73 -15.76
C GLU A 243 -8.75 -11.24 -16.03
N GLU A 244 -9.53 -11.97 -16.82
CA GLU A 244 -10.94 -11.66 -17.11
C GLU A 244 -11.79 -11.70 -15.83
N THR A 245 -11.66 -12.78 -15.04
CA THR A 245 -12.41 -12.96 -13.79
C THR A 245 -12.10 -11.85 -12.80
N ILE A 246 -10.82 -11.50 -12.63
CA ILE A 246 -10.37 -10.43 -11.73
C ILE A 246 -10.88 -9.08 -12.21
N THR A 247 -10.77 -8.77 -13.50
CA THR A 247 -11.22 -7.49 -14.05
C THR A 247 -12.72 -7.27 -13.81
N LEU A 248 -13.54 -8.29 -14.10
CA LEU A 248 -14.99 -8.25 -13.89
C LEU A 248 -15.37 -8.12 -12.41
N THR A 249 -14.54 -8.67 -11.51
CA THR A 249 -14.76 -8.62 -10.06
C THR A 249 -14.30 -7.30 -9.44
N LEU A 250 -13.19 -6.72 -9.93
CA LEU A 250 -12.67 -5.44 -9.44
C LEU A 250 -13.54 -4.25 -9.85
N GLN A 251 -14.12 -4.29 -11.05
CA GLN A 251 -14.91 -3.17 -11.57
C GLN A 251 -16.03 -2.71 -10.60
N PRO A 252 -16.92 -3.57 -10.07
CA PRO A 252 -17.95 -3.14 -9.12
C PRO A 252 -17.40 -2.68 -7.76
N LEU A 253 -16.19 -3.12 -7.38
CA LEU A 253 -15.54 -2.68 -6.12
C LEU A 253 -14.91 -1.28 -6.25
N LEU A 254 -14.34 -0.96 -7.42
CA LEU A 254 -13.63 0.29 -7.66
C LEU A 254 -14.51 1.41 -8.24
N SER A 255 -15.58 1.07 -8.96
CA SER A 255 -16.45 2.08 -9.59
C SER A 255 -17.06 3.06 -8.57
N PRO A 256 -17.61 2.62 -7.41
CA PRO A 256 -18.16 3.53 -6.42
C PRO A 256 -17.12 4.50 -5.85
N LEU A 257 -15.87 4.03 -5.67
CA LEU A 257 -14.77 4.88 -5.20
C LEU A 257 -14.37 5.90 -6.26
N SER A 258 -14.31 5.48 -7.52
CA SER A 258 -13.97 6.35 -8.65
C SER A 258 -15.02 7.45 -8.83
N GLU A 259 -16.30 7.14 -8.65
CA GLU A 259 -17.40 8.11 -8.67
C GLU A 259 -17.34 9.07 -7.48
N LYS A 260 -17.11 8.54 -6.27
CA LYS A 260 -17.01 9.34 -5.03
C LYS A 260 -15.88 10.39 -5.10
N TYR A 261 -14.77 10.04 -5.75
CA TYR A 261 -13.57 10.88 -5.83
C TYR A 261 -13.36 11.53 -7.21
N ALA A 262 -14.38 11.54 -8.07
CA ALA A 262 -14.28 11.97 -9.47
C ALA A 262 -13.74 13.41 -9.66
N GLU A 263 -13.95 14.29 -8.68
CA GLU A 263 -13.47 15.69 -8.72
C GLU A 263 -11.97 15.82 -8.38
N ASN A 264 -11.32 14.75 -7.89
CA ASN A 264 -9.91 14.74 -7.53
C ASN A 264 -9.10 13.87 -8.49
N ALA A 265 -8.53 14.51 -9.52
CA ALA A 265 -7.75 13.83 -10.56
C ALA A 265 -6.56 13.03 -10.01
N ALA A 266 -5.93 13.48 -8.92
CA ALA A 266 -4.81 12.76 -8.31
C ALA A 266 -5.27 11.45 -7.66
N VAL A 267 -6.42 11.48 -6.96
CA VAL A 267 -7.04 10.27 -6.38
C VAL A 267 -7.52 9.32 -7.48
N CYS A 268 -8.17 9.83 -8.54
CA CYS A 268 -8.57 9.01 -9.68
C CYS A 268 -7.36 8.33 -10.34
N GLY A 269 -6.26 9.06 -10.53
CA GLY A 269 -5.03 8.50 -11.08
C GLY A 269 -4.45 7.39 -10.19
N TYR A 270 -4.53 7.55 -8.86
CA TYR A 270 -4.13 6.50 -7.93
C TYR A 270 -5.02 5.26 -7.99
N LEU A 271 -6.35 5.42 -8.01
CA LEU A 271 -7.30 4.30 -8.14
C LEU A 271 -7.13 3.54 -9.44
N GLN A 272 -6.86 4.24 -10.55
CA GLN A 272 -6.60 3.62 -11.84
C GLN A 272 -5.29 2.84 -11.84
N ALA A 273 -4.23 3.39 -11.27
CA ALA A 273 -2.96 2.68 -11.12
C ALA A 273 -3.12 1.45 -10.21
N MET A 274 -3.88 1.60 -9.10
CA MET A 274 -4.22 0.50 -8.21
C MET A 274 -4.95 -0.63 -8.94
N GLN A 275 -5.92 -0.33 -9.82
CA GLN A 275 -6.64 -1.35 -10.60
C GLN A 275 -5.70 -2.25 -11.41
N VAL A 276 -4.70 -1.66 -12.07
CA VAL A 276 -3.73 -2.38 -12.89
C VAL A 276 -2.84 -3.29 -12.03
N TYR A 277 -2.37 -2.77 -10.89
CA TYR A 277 -1.49 -3.52 -10.01
C TYR A 277 -2.21 -4.59 -9.18
N LEU A 278 -3.47 -4.33 -8.79
CA LEU A 278 -4.30 -5.30 -8.09
C LEU A 278 -4.46 -6.60 -8.90
N LEU A 279 -4.54 -6.53 -10.23
CA LEU A 279 -4.61 -7.72 -11.07
C LEU A 279 -3.43 -8.66 -10.84
N LYS A 280 -2.21 -8.11 -10.76
CA LYS A 280 -1.01 -8.90 -10.47
C LYS A 280 -1.01 -9.41 -9.02
N THR A 281 -1.33 -8.55 -8.06
CA THR A 281 -1.33 -8.93 -6.64
C THR A 281 -2.36 -10.03 -6.35
N VAL A 282 -3.56 -9.95 -6.93
CA VAL A 282 -4.61 -10.95 -6.70
C VAL A 282 -4.17 -12.33 -7.20
N VAL A 283 -3.57 -12.42 -8.40
CA VAL A 283 -3.06 -13.69 -8.94
C VAL A 283 -1.96 -14.28 -8.07
N GLU A 284 -1.02 -13.46 -7.60
CA GLU A 284 0.13 -13.92 -6.81
C GLU A 284 -0.19 -14.22 -5.35
N GLN A 285 -1.22 -13.57 -4.77
CA GLN A 285 -1.43 -13.55 -3.32
C GLN A 285 -2.77 -14.12 -2.86
N LEU A 286 -3.80 -14.15 -3.72
CA LEU A 286 -5.17 -14.55 -3.34
C LEU A 286 -5.66 -15.81 -4.05
N VAL A 287 -4.85 -16.40 -4.94
CA VAL A 287 -5.14 -17.70 -5.59
C VAL A 287 -4.49 -18.86 -4.83
N ASP A 288 -3.56 -18.58 -3.91
CA ASP A 288 -2.81 -19.58 -3.16
C ASP A 288 -3.39 -19.72 -1.73
N ASP A 289 -4.10 -20.83 -1.48
CA ASP A 289 -4.78 -21.16 -0.22
C ASP A 289 -3.83 -21.34 0.99
N SER A 290 -2.51 -21.27 0.76
CA SER A 290 -1.51 -21.48 1.80
C SER A 290 -1.34 -20.32 2.79
N LYS A 291 -1.90 -19.13 2.50
CA LYS A 291 -1.76 -17.94 3.35
C LYS A 291 -3.01 -17.68 4.17
N THR A 292 -2.83 -17.28 5.43
CA THR A 292 -3.94 -16.81 6.26
C THR A 292 -4.39 -15.41 5.85
N ASP A 293 -5.68 -15.11 6.00
CA ASP A 293 -6.27 -13.80 5.72
C ASP A 293 -5.52 -12.65 6.40
N ALA A 294 -5.00 -12.86 7.62
CA ALA A 294 -4.24 -11.86 8.36
C ALA A 294 -2.93 -11.47 7.66
N VAL A 295 -2.24 -12.44 7.04
CA VAL A 295 -1.00 -12.20 6.29
C VAL A 295 -1.32 -11.50 4.97
N ALA A 296 -2.36 -11.97 4.26
CA ALA A 296 -2.82 -11.35 3.02
C ALA A 296 -3.25 -9.89 3.24
N ARG A 297 -4.00 -9.62 4.31
CA ARG A 297 -4.42 -8.27 4.70
C ARG A 297 -3.25 -7.35 4.92
N LYS A 298 -2.28 -7.74 5.75
CA LYS A 298 -1.12 -6.90 6.07
C LYS A 298 -0.34 -6.53 4.81
N LEU A 299 -0.18 -7.48 3.88
CA LEU A 299 0.49 -7.24 2.61
C LEU A 299 -0.28 -6.25 1.72
N LEU A 300 -1.62 -6.36 1.67
CA LEU A 300 -2.46 -5.41 0.94
C LEU A 300 -2.43 -4.02 1.59
N GLU A 301 -2.44 -3.93 2.91
CA GLU A 301 -2.32 -2.66 3.63
C GLU A 301 -0.96 -1.99 3.34
N GLU A 302 0.14 -2.73 3.40
CA GLU A 302 1.47 -2.20 3.09
C GLU A 302 1.59 -1.70 1.64
N GLN A 303 0.88 -2.33 0.69
CA GLN A 303 0.94 -1.98 -0.73
C GLN A 303 -0.04 -0.88 -1.14
N TYR A 304 -1.22 -0.82 -0.53
CA TYR A 304 -2.35 -0.03 -1.02
C TYR A 304 -2.92 0.96 0.00
N ALA A 305 -2.65 0.83 1.31
CA ALA A 305 -3.22 1.75 2.28
C ALA A 305 -2.53 3.13 2.22
N PRO A 306 -3.30 4.24 2.10
CA PRO A 306 -2.74 5.58 2.21
C PRO A 306 -2.26 5.86 3.64
N SER A 307 -1.15 6.59 3.76
CA SER A 307 -0.59 7.04 5.03
C SER A 307 -0.89 8.51 5.28
N LEU A 308 -1.62 8.83 6.35
CA LEU A 308 -1.92 10.20 6.73
C LEU A 308 -0.65 10.94 7.18
N VAL A 309 -0.32 12.05 6.51
CA VAL A 309 0.81 12.91 6.88
C VAL A 309 0.32 14.10 7.70
N VAL A 310 -0.65 14.81 7.13
CA VAL A 310 -1.28 15.96 7.79
C VAL A 310 -2.79 15.87 7.57
N GLY A 311 -3.53 15.80 8.66
CA GLY A 311 -5.00 15.83 8.64
C GLY A 311 -5.52 16.97 9.50
N HIS A 312 -6.59 17.62 9.04
CA HIS A 312 -7.23 18.72 9.73
C HIS A 312 -8.68 18.38 10.05
N SER A 313 -9.25 18.99 11.08
CA SER A 313 -10.70 18.98 11.26
C SER A 313 -11.36 19.97 10.27
N ALA A 314 -12.56 19.64 9.82
CA ALA A 314 -13.34 20.56 8.98
C ALA A 314 -13.50 21.91 9.71
N SER A 315 -13.13 23.00 9.04
CA SER A 315 -13.19 24.38 9.58
C SER A 315 -12.33 24.65 10.83
N GLY A 316 -11.23 23.91 11.04
CA GLY A 316 -10.32 24.08 12.18
C GLY A 316 -9.41 25.33 12.15
N GLY A 317 -9.40 26.06 11.04
CA GLY A 317 -8.43 27.13 10.76
C GLY A 317 -7.05 26.63 10.32
N ALA A 318 -6.11 27.56 10.14
CA ALA A 318 -4.72 27.23 9.86
C ALA A 318 -4.01 26.66 11.11
N PRO A 319 -3.22 25.58 10.95
CA PRO A 319 -2.56 24.92 12.06
C PRO A 319 -1.44 25.79 12.65
N VAL A 320 -1.26 25.70 13.97
CA VAL A 320 -0.15 26.34 14.67
C VAL A 320 0.62 25.25 15.43
N VAL A 321 1.76 24.86 14.87
CA VAL A 321 2.61 23.79 15.40
C VAL A 321 3.72 24.40 16.24
N PHE A 322 3.96 23.82 17.42
CA PHE A 322 5.08 24.18 18.29
C PHE A 322 5.91 22.93 18.52
N GLU A 323 7.14 22.93 18.00
CA GLU A 323 8.13 21.87 18.24
C GLU A 323 9.04 22.33 19.40
N PRO A 324 9.10 21.58 20.53
CA PRO A 324 9.84 21.97 21.73
C PRO A 324 11.36 21.77 21.65
#